data_AF-A0A9J6GMP1-F1
#
_entry.id   AF-A0A9J6GMP1-F1
#
_cell.length_a   1.000
_cell.length_b   1.000
_cell.length_c   1.000
_cell.angle_alpha   90.00
_cell.angle_beta   90.00
_cell.angle_gamma   90.00
#
_symmetry.space_group_name_H-M   'P 1'
#
loop_
_entity.id
_entity.type
_entity.pdbx_description
1 polymer ?
#
loop_
_entity_poly.entity_id
_entity_poly.type
_entity_poly.pdbx_seq_one_letter_code
_entity_poly.pdbx_strand_id
1 'polypeptide(L)'
;MLCVDVDNTGSIVTACTVMTKYPQIGEEAAIALAMATGKAKRIISDSKTAILNFSQGYISTTAYSIIKDINRDPEAKTALIWTSAYSGMPGNEVAHEAARDLVPPIPCGHTAR
;
A
#
# COMPACT_ATOMS: atom_id res chain seq x y z
N MET A 1 -9.15 -0.27 6.53
CA MET A 1 -8.13 -1.14 5.91
C MET A 1 -6.75 -0.58 6.25
N LEU A 2 -5.79 -1.43 6.58
CA LEU A 2 -4.40 -1.03 6.79
C LEU A 2 -3.59 -1.30 5.53
N CYS A 3 -2.69 -0.38 5.22
CA CYS A 3 -1.74 -0.44 4.12
C CYS A 3 -0.34 -0.42 4.72
N VAL A 4 0.53 -1.34 4.31
CA VAL A 4 1.91 -1.44 4.80
C VAL A 4 2.83 -1.60 3.60
N ASP A 5 3.90 -0.81 3.59
CA ASP A 5 5.02 -0.94 2.65
C ASP A 5 6.21 -1.53 3.41
N VAL A 6 6.80 -2.58 2.84
CA VAL A 6 7.97 -3.25 3.41
C VAL A 6 9.10 -3.24 2.40
N ASP A 7 10.33 -3.13 2.89
CA ASP A 7 11.50 -3.20 2.02
C ASP A 7 11.89 -4.65 1.68
N ASN A 8 12.99 -4.79 0.93
CA ASN A 8 13.52 -6.10 0.55
C ASN A 8 14.13 -6.92 1.70
N THR A 9 14.26 -6.34 2.90
CA THR A 9 14.67 -7.04 4.13
C THR A 9 13.46 -7.51 4.95
N GLY A 10 12.25 -7.11 4.57
CA GLY A 10 11.03 -7.33 5.34
C GLY A 10 10.81 -6.29 6.44
N SER A 11 11.57 -5.19 6.45
CA SER A 11 11.36 -4.12 7.42
C SER A 11 10.23 -3.20 6.95
N ILE A 12 9.31 -2.84 7.86
CA ILE A 12 8.25 -1.87 7.56
C ILE A 12 8.89 -0.50 7.27
N VAL A 13 8.68 0.00 6.06
CA VAL A 13 9.15 1.32 5.64
C VAL A 13 8.14 2.40 6.04
N THR A 14 6.86 2.11 5.80
CA THR A 14 5.77 3.03 6.11
C THR A 14 4.44 2.28 6.17
N ALA A 15 3.45 2.87 6.83
CA ALA A 15 2.11 2.32 6.92
C ALA A 15 1.05 3.44 6.90
N CYS A 16 -0.13 3.12 6.43
CA CYS A 16 -1.29 4.00 6.46
C CYS A 16 -2.56 3.28 6.90
N THR A 17 -3.53 4.06 7.39
CA THR A 17 -4.90 3.60 7.58
C THR A 17 -5.79 4.25 6.54
N VAL A 18 -6.54 3.43 5.80
CA VAL A 18 -7.51 3.88 4.79
C VAL A 18 -8.90 3.45 5.23
N MET A 19 -9.77 4.44 5.44
CA MET A 19 -11.17 4.23 5.80
C MET A 19 -11.97 3.87 4.53
N THR A 20 -12.00 2.59 4.19
CA THR A 20 -12.73 2.05 3.03
C THR A 20 -13.31 0.67 3.34
N LYS A 21 -14.40 0.33 2.65
CA LYS A 21 -14.97 -1.03 2.58
C LYS A 21 -14.53 -1.79 1.33
N TYR A 22 -13.85 -1.11 0.40
CA TYR A 22 -13.43 -1.65 -0.89
C TYR A 22 -11.94 -1.98 -0.85
N PRO A 23 -11.55 -3.27 -0.93
CA PRO A 23 -10.16 -3.69 -0.89
C PRO A 23 -9.29 -2.99 -1.94
N GLN A 24 -9.85 -2.77 -3.13
CA GLN A 24 -9.17 -2.14 -4.26
C GLN A 24 -8.63 -0.74 -3.90
N ILE A 25 -9.40 0.06 -3.15
CA ILE A 25 -8.98 1.40 -2.73
C ILE A 25 -7.80 1.32 -1.75
N GLY A 26 -7.79 0.33 -0.86
CA GLY A 26 -6.69 0.14 0.09
C GLY A 26 -5.43 -0.39 -0.57
N GLU A 27 -5.57 -1.30 -1.55
CA GLU A 27 -4.45 -1.81 -2.34
C GLU A 27 -3.82 -0.70 -3.19
N GLU A 28 -4.65 0.13 -3.83
CA GLU A 28 -4.18 1.29 -4.58
C GLU A 28 -3.49 2.32 -3.66
N ALA A 29 -4.03 2.56 -2.47
CA ALA A 29 -3.41 3.43 -1.48
C ALA A 29 -2.06 2.89 -0.97
N ALA A 30 -1.91 1.56 -0.86
CA ALA A 30 -0.64 0.94 -0.50
C ALA A 30 0.43 1.16 -1.59
N ILE A 31 0.07 0.98 -2.87
CA ILE A 31 0.97 1.28 -4.00
C ILE A 31 1.34 2.78 -4.00
N ALA A 32 0.36 3.66 -3.84
CA ALA A 32 0.57 5.10 -3.73
C ALA A 32 1.53 5.46 -2.58
N LEU A 33 1.37 4.84 -1.42
CA LEU A 33 2.21 5.06 -0.25
C LEU A 33 3.66 4.63 -0.54
N ALA A 34 3.86 3.45 -1.13
CA ALA A 34 5.17 2.96 -1.53
C ALA A 34 5.82 3.89 -2.57
N MET A 35 5.04 4.44 -3.51
CA MET A 35 5.54 5.44 -4.46
C MET A 35 5.94 6.75 -3.76
N ALA A 36 5.18 7.19 -2.76
CA ALA A 36 5.40 8.40 -1.98
C ALA A 36 6.71 8.40 -1.18
N THR A 37 7.20 7.23 -0.78
CA THR A 37 8.51 7.14 -0.13
C THR A 37 9.67 7.57 -1.04
N GLY A 38 9.48 7.51 -2.37
CA GLY A 38 10.49 7.89 -3.37
C GLY A 38 11.73 6.98 -3.43
N LYS A 39 11.84 5.99 -2.54
CA LYS A 39 13.02 5.12 -2.40
C LYS A 39 12.92 3.84 -3.23
N ALA A 40 11.70 3.39 -3.51
CA ALA A 40 11.46 2.12 -4.19
C ALA A 40 11.73 2.21 -5.70
N LYS A 41 12.71 1.44 -6.19
CA LYS A 41 12.92 1.21 -7.65
C LYS A 41 11.93 0.20 -8.23
N ARG A 42 11.41 -0.70 -7.39
CA ARG A 42 10.45 -1.74 -7.74
C ARG A 42 9.41 -1.81 -6.63
N ILE A 43 8.13 -1.80 -7.01
CA ILE A 43 7.00 -2.06 -6.13
C ILE A 43 6.37 -3.36 -6.61
N ILE A 44 6.25 -4.33 -5.70
CA ILE A 44 5.66 -5.64 -5.98
C ILE A 44 4.31 -5.68 -5.28
N SER A 45 3.26 -6.03 -6.00
CA SER A 45 1.92 -6.20 -5.43
C SER A 45 1.26 -7.44 -6.02
N ASP A 46 0.48 -8.14 -5.20
CA ASP A 46 -0.35 -9.28 -5.63
C ASP A 46 -1.73 -8.87 -6.14
N SER A 47 -2.15 -7.61 -5.92
CA SER A 47 -3.38 -7.08 -6.48
C SER A 47 -3.23 -6.76 -7.96
N LYS A 48 -3.69 -7.70 -8.79
CA LYS A 48 -3.75 -7.51 -10.25
C LYS A 48 -4.56 -6.28 -10.64
N THR A 49 -5.69 -6.05 -9.95
CA THR A 49 -6.58 -4.91 -10.24
C THR A 49 -5.91 -3.58 -9.93
N ALA A 50 -5.26 -3.45 -8.77
CA ALA A 50 -4.58 -2.21 -8.41
C ALA A 50 -3.43 -1.90 -9.37
N ILE A 51 -2.67 -2.92 -9.81
CA ILE A 51 -1.59 -2.73 -10.80
C ILE A 51 -2.12 -2.25 -12.14
N LEU A 52 -3.20 -2.85 -12.64
CA LEU A 52 -3.81 -2.44 -13.90
C LEU A 52 -4.32 -1.00 -13.81
N ASN A 53 -5.04 -0.65 -12.73
CA ASN A 53 -5.55 0.70 -12.50
C ASN A 53 -4.43 1.74 -12.46
N PHE A 54 -3.34 1.47 -11.73
CA PHE A 54 -2.16 2.35 -11.72
C PHE A 54 -1.52 2.48 -13.10
N SER A 55 -1.37 1.38 -13.84
CA SER A 55 -0.77 1.39 -15.18
C SER A 55 -1.58 2.19 -16.19
N GLN A 56 -2.91 2.27 -16.00
CA GLN A 56 -3.83 3.00 -16.86
C GLN A 56 -4.13 4.43 -16.38
N GLY A 57 -3.69 4.80 -15.18
CA GLY A 57 -3.98 6.09 -14.54
C GLY A 57 -5.38 6.19 -13.92
N TYR A 58 -6.13 5.08 -13.79
CA TYR A 58 -7.47 5.03 -13.19
C TYR A 58 -7.41 4.66 -11.71
N ILE A 59 -6.74 5.48 -10.90
CA ILE A 59 -6.59 5.26 -9.46
C ILE A 59 -7.69 5.97 -8.65
N SER A 60 -8.00 5.44 -7.47
CA SER A 60 -8.92 6.08 -6.52
C SER A 60 -8.45 7.47 -6.08
N THR A 61 -9.41 8.31 -5.68
CA THR A 61 -9.15 9.65 -5.15
C THR A 61 -8.26 9.61 -3.90
N THR A 62 -8.34 8.54 -3.10
CA THR A 62 -7.46 8.30 -1.96
C THR A 62 -6.01 8.10 -2.40
N ALA A 63 -5.77 7.19 -3.35
CA ALA A 63 -4.43 6.94 -3.88
C ALA A 63 -3.87 8.19 -4.57
N TYR A 64 -4.69 8.90 -5.35
CA TYR A 64 -4.29 10.16 -5.97
C TYR A 64 -3.90 11.23 -4.94
N SER A 65 -4.66 11.36 -3.85
CA SER A 65 -4.37 12.33 -2.79
C SER A 65 -3.05 12.06 -2.07
N ILE A 66 -2.62 10.80 -2.00
CA ILE A 66 -1.31 10.41 -1.44
C ILE A 66 -0.19 10.83 -2.39
N ILE A 67 -0.38 10.70 -3.71
CA ILE A 67 0.71 10.91 -4.67
C ILE A 67 0.82 12.30 -5.28
N LYS A 68 -0.27 13.07 -5.29
CA LYS A 68 -0.36 14.35 -6.02
C LYS A 68 0.66 15.41 -5.57
N ASP A 69 1.05 15.39 -4.30
CA ASP A 69 1.94 16.39 -3.70
C ASP A 69 3.37 15.86 -3.49
N ILE A 70 3.68 14.66 -3.99
CA ILE A 70 5.05 14.12 -3.90
C ILE A 70 5.93 14.89 -4.87
N ASN A 71 6.92 15.61 -4.34
CA ASN A 71 8.02 16.13 -5.13
C ASN A 71 8.98 15.00 -5.47
N ARG A 72 8.62 14.20 -6.48
CA ARG A 72 9.42 13.08 -6.98
C ARG A 72 10.33 13.58 -8.09
N ASP A 73 11.55 13.07 -8.11
CA ASP A 73 12.43 13.22 -9.28
C ASP A 73 11.70 12.66 -10.52
N PRO A 74 11.44 13.48 -11.56
CA PRO A 74 10.79 13.05 -12.79
C PRO A 74 11.53 11.91 -13.51
N GLU A 75 12.84 11.78 -13.27
CA GLU A 75 13.67 10.73 -13.85
C GLU A 75 13.66 9.43 -13.01
N ALA A 76 13.15 9.47 -11.78
CA ALA A 76 13.05 8.30 -10.91
C ALA A 76 11.94 7.36 -11.40
N LYS A 77 12.33 6.41 -12.26
CA LYS A 77 11.48 5.32 -12.73
C LYS A 77 11.32 4.27 -11.63
N THR A 78 10.09 4.07 -11.17
CA THR A 78 9.71 2.93 -10.32
C THR A 78 8.96 1.91 -11.16
N ALA A 79 9.43 0.67 -11.20
CA ALA A 79 8.73 -0.42 -11.86
C ALA A 79 7.64 -0.98 -10.96
N LEU A 80 6.42 -1.10 -11.47
CA LEU A 80 5.32 -1.78 -10.80
C LEU A 80 5.21 -3.21 -11.34
N ILE A 81 5.37 -4.21 -10.46
CA ILE A 81 5.48 -5.62 -10.81
C ILE A 81 4.33 -6.39 -10.17
N TRP A 82 3.58 -7.10 -11.01
CA TRP A 82 2.54 -8.02 -10.55
C TRP A 82 3.13 -9.38 -10.20
N THR A 83 2.74 -9.90 -9.05
CA THR A 83 3.01 -11.28 -8.62
C THR A 83 1.70 -11.96 -8.23
N SER A 84 1.64 -13.30 -8.26
CA SER A 84 0.48 -13.99 -7.69
C SER A 84 0.63 -14.07 -6.16
N ALA A 85 -0.46 -13.97 -5.41
CA ALA A 85 -0.45 -14.16 -3.95
C ALA A 85 0.11 -15.54 -3.55
N TYR A 86 -0.03 -16.53 -4.42
CA TYR A 86 0.45 -17.90 -4.23
C TYR A 86 1.94 -18.10 -4.57
N SER A 87 2.64 -17.04 -5.01
CA SER A 87 4.05 -17.14 -5.36
C SER A 87 4.98 -17.18 -4.14
N GLY A 88 4.44 -17.05 -2.91
CA GLY A 88 5.19 -17.12 -1.66
C GLY A 88 6.24 -16.01 -1.54
N MET A 89 5.90 -14.78 -1.95
CA MET A 89 6.83 -13.65 -1.88
C MET A 89 6.98 -13.21 -0.41
N PRO A 90 8.18 -13.33 0.20
CA PRO A 90 8.34 -13.07 1.63
C PRO A 90 7.90 -11.66 2.05
N GLY A 91 8.15 -10.65 1.20
CA GLY A 91 7.71 -9.28 1.46
C GLY A 91 6.19 -9.11 1.50
N ASN A 92 5.44 -9.83 0.66
CA ASN A 92 3.97 -9.75 0.68
C ASN A 92 3.40 -10.38 1.95
N GLU A 93 3.96 -11.50 2.38
CA GLU A 93 3.57 -12.19 3.62
C GLU A 93 3.84 -11.29 4.82
N VAL A 94 5.04 -10.70 4.90
CA VAL A 94 5.40 -9.78 5.99
C VAL A 94 4.52 -8.52 5.99
N ALA A 95 4.23 -7.94 4.82
CA ALA A 95 3.32 -6.79 4.74
C ALA A 95 1.91 -7.15 5.20
N HIS A 96 1.42 -8.34 4.84
CA HIS A 96 0.12 -8.84 5.25
C HIS A 96 0.06 -9.07 6.78
N GLU A 97 1.07 -9.72 7.35
CA GLU A 97 1.19 -9.94 8.78
C GLU A 97 1.30 -8.62 9.56
N ALA A 98 2.19 -7.73 9.13
CA ALA A 98 2.32 -6.39 9.72
C ALA A 98 1.02 -5.60 9.68
N ALA A 99 0.27 -5.67 8.57
CA ALA A 99 -1.04 -5.01 8.46
C ALA A 99 -2.07 -5.60 9.43
N ARG A 100 -1.96 -6.88 9.79
CA ARG A 100 -2.83 -7.51 10.80
C ARG A 100 -2.44 -7.10 12.22
N ASP A 101 -1.14 -7.01 12.50
CA ASP A 101 -0.62 -6.64 13.82
C ASP A 101 -0.83 -5.15 14.13
N LEU A 102 -0.85 -4.31 13.09
CA LEU A 102 -1.12 -2.87 13.20
C LEU A 102 -2.60 -2.53 13.38
N VAL A 103 -3.53 -3.50 13.34
CA VAL A 103 -4.96 -3.25 13.60
C VAL A 103 -5.08 -2.66 15.00
N PRO A 104 -5.41 -1.36 15.16
CA PRO A 104 -5.65 -0.83 16.49
C PRO A 104 -6.79 -1.64 17.12
N PRO A 105 -6.73 -1.95 18.44
CA PRO A 105 -7.85 -2.59 19.10
C PRO A 105 -9.11 -1.79 18.74
N ILE A 106 -10.13 -2.51 18.27
CA ILE A 106 -11.47 -1.96 18.05
C ILE A 106 -11.76 -1.13 19.30
N PRO A 107 -12.06 0.18 19.22
CA PRO A 107 -12.36 0.94 20.41
C PRO A 107 -13.55 0.25 21.07
N CYS A 108 -13.26 -0.44 22.17
CA CYS A 108 -14.29 -1.01 23.01
C CYS A 108 -15.09 0.19 23.47
N GLY A 109 -16.38 0.22 23.14
CA GLY A 109 -17.24 1.32 23.57
C GLY A 109 -17.08 1.53 25.06
N HIS A 110 -16.49 2.66 25.44
CA HIS A 110 -16.64 3.21 26.76
C HIS A 110 -17.74 4.27 26.67
N THR A 111 -18.91 3.90 27.16
CA THR A 111 -19.75 4.82 27.92
C THR A 111 -18.90 5.55 28.96
N ALA A 112 -18.88 6.89 28.92
CA ALA A 112 -18.87 7.79 30.08
C ALA A 112 -18.64 9.25 29.65
N ARG A 113 -19.72 10.01 29.46
CA ARG A 113 -20.11 11.12 30.35
C ARG A 113 -21.51 11.61 30.01
#